data_AF-A0A8T3YK74-F1
#
_entry.id   AF-A0A8T3YK74-F1
#
_cell.length_a   1.000
_cell.length_b   1.000
_cell.length_c   1.000
_cell.angle_alpha   90.00
_cell.angle_beta   90.00
_cell.angle_gamma   90.00
#
_symmetry.space_group_name_H-M   'P 1'
#
loop_
_entity.id
_entity.type
_entity.pdbx_description
1 polymer ?
#
loop_
_entity_poly.entity_id
_entity_poly.type
_entity_poly.pdbx_seq_one_letter_code
_entity_poly.pdbx_strand_id
1 'polypeptide(L)'
;MRGQISLEAVVAMALLLVVLAIVYIGVHGWDVEAGAVSDIEAQKADCASLHGAMAFVRDQPNAYIEVAISSDANLGASIIAMSGYYCYFYGPDVNARLVAGKVRVVNENGVVTVGNF
;
A
#
# COMPACT_ATOMS: atom_id res chain seq x y z
N MET A 1 7.37 10.17 62.05
CA MET A 1 8.21 9.14 61.41
C MET A 1 8.65 9.68 60.06
N ARG A 2 9.90 10.12 59.93
CA ARG A 2 10.45 10.55 58.63
C ARG A 2 10.84 9.28 57.88
N GLY A 3 10.07 8.91 56.86
CA GLY A 3 10.37 7.75 56.03
C GLY A 3 11.67 7.99 55.28
N GLN A 4 12.76 7.39 55.73
CA GLN A 4 13.96 7.23 54.91
C GLN A 4 13.61 6.23 53.83
N ILE A 5 13.31 6.74 52.63
CA ILE A 5 13.28 5.91 51.43
C ILE A 5 14.71 5.37 51.27
N SER A 6 14.87 4.04 51.26
CA SER A 6 16.20 3.47 51.04
C SER A 6 16.68 3.92 49.66
N LEU A 7 17.95 4.30 49.56
CA LEU A 7 18.57 4.72 48.30
C LEU A 7 18.32 3.68 47.19
N GLU A 8 18.29 2.41 47.57
CA GLU A 8 17.97 1.25 46.72
C GLU A 8 16.58 1.34 46.09
N ALA A 9 15.56 1.80 46.83
CA ALA A 9 14.21 1.96 46.30
C ALA A 9 14.12 3.07 45.24
N VAL A 10 14.91 4.14 45.40
CA VAL A 10 14.98 5.24 44.41
C VAL A 10 15.67 4.75 43.14
N VAL A 11 16.77 3.99 43.29
CA VAL A 11 17.50 3.41 42.16
C VAL A 11 16.65 2.38 41.41
N ALA A 12 15.91 1.53 42.14
CA ALA A 12 15.00 0.55 41.54
C ALA A 12 13.87 1.21 40.75
N MET A 13 13.27 2.30 41.27
CA MET A 13 12.24 3.05 40.54
C MET A 13 12.80 3.73 39.28
N ALA A 14 14.01 4.30 39.35
CA ALA A 14 14.65 4.91 38.19
C ALA A 14 14.93 3.88 37.09
N LEU A 15 15.44 2.69 37.45
CA LEU A 15 15.65 1.59 36.50
C LEU A 15 14.34 1.10 35.90
N LEU A 16 13.28 0.98 36.69
CA LEU A 16 11.95 0.58 36.20
C LEU A 16 11.43 1.56 35.14
N LEU A 17 11.57 2.87 35.38
CA LEU A 17 11.16 3.91 34.43
C LEU A 17 11.97 3.85 33.13
N VAL A 18 13.27 3.56 33.20
CA VAL A 18 14.12 3.39 32.02
C VAL A 18 13.68 2.17 31.20
N VAL A 19 13.41 1.04 31.86
CA VAL A 19 12.90 -0.17 31.19
C VAL A 19 11.56 0.09 30.51
N LEU A 20 10.64 0.78 31.21
CA LEU A 20 9.34 1.14 30.65
C LEU A 20 9.47 2.08 29.44
N ALA A 21 10.40 3.04 29.49
CA ALA A 21 10.66 3.93 28.36
C ALA A 21 11.20 3.16 27.14
N ILE A 22 12.11 2.20 27.34
CA ILE A 22 12.64 1.36 26.25
C ILE A 22 11.54 0.51 25.62
N VAL A 23 10.68 -0.12 26.44
CA VAL A 23 9.55 -0.92 25.94
C VAL A 23 8.57 -0.05 25.16
N TYR A 24 8.23 1.14 25.67
CA TYR A 24 7.32 2.08 25.03
C TYR A 24 7.83 2.53 23.64
N ILE A 25 9.10 2.91 23.56
CA ILE A 25 9.74 3.31 22.29
C ILE A 25 9.80 2.13 21.32
N GLY A 26 10.13 0.92 21.80
CA GLY A 26 10.21 -0.29 20.98
C GLY A 26 8.87 -0.66 20.33
N VAL A 27 7.78 -0.63 21.11
CA VAL A 27 6.44 -0.97 20.60
C VAL A 27 5.97 0.04 19.56
N HIS A 28 6.13 1.34 19.81
CA HIS A 28 5.72 2.37 18.83
C HIS A 28 6.59 2.42 17.57
N GLY A 29 7.85 1.97 17.63
CA GLY A 29 8.68 1.82 16.44
C GLY A 29 8.15 0.76 15.47
N TRP A 30 7.58 -0.34 15.99
CA TRP A 30 7.13 -1.47 15.18
C TRP A 30 5.83 -1.19 14.42
N ASP A 31 4.93 -0.38 14.99
CA ASP A 31 3.66 -0.02 14.35
C ASP A 31 3.88 0.78 13.05
N VAL A 32 4.93 1.62 13.01
CA VAL A 32 5.25 2.47 11.84
C VAL A 32 5.82 1.63 10.69
N GLU A 33 6.66 0.65 10.98
CA GLU A 33 7.22 -0.24 9.97
C GLU A 33 6.17 -1.23 9.43
N ALA A 34 5.29 -1.75 10.30
CA ALA A 34 4.21 -2.65 9.90
C ALA A 34 3.21 -1.97 8.95
N GLY A 35 2.87 -0.70 9.19
CA GLY A 35 2.01 0.09 8.30
C GLY A 35 2.61 0.25 6.90
N ALA A 36 3.90 0.61 6.80
CA ALA A 36 4.58 0.78 5.52
C ALA A 36 4.65 -0.52 4.70
N VAL A 37 4.86 -1.67 5.34
CA VAL A 37 4.86 -2.98 4.66
C VAL A 37 3.46 -3.35 4.19
N SER A 38 2.43 -3.07 5.00
CA SER A 38 1.03 -3.31 4.63
C SER A 38 0.61 -2.51 3.39
N ASP A 39 1.03 -1.24 3.30
CA ASP A 39 0.69 -0.38 2.17
C ASP A 39 1.36 -0.84 0.86
N ILE A 40 2.60 -1.31 0.93
CA ILE A 40 3.30 -1.85 -0.25
C ILE A 40 2.64 -3.14 -0.75
N GLU A 41 2.25 -4.05 0.15
CA GLU A 41 1.55 -5.28 -0.26
C GLU A 41 0.17 -5.00 -0.84
N ALA A 42 -0.57 -4.00 -0.31
CA ALA A 42 -1.83 -3.55 -0.91
C ALA A 42 -1.61 -2.99 -2.32
N GLN A 43 -0.62 -2.12 -2.52
CA GLN A 43 -0.28 -1.58 -3.83
C GLN A 43 0.15 -2.67 -4.81
N LYS A 44 0.90 -3.67 -4.35
CA LYS A 44 1.29 -4.82 -5.18
C LYS A 44 0.09 -5.65 -5.62
N ALA A 45 -0.87 -5.88 -4.74
CA ALA A 45 -2.13 -6.56 -5.05
C ALA A 45 -2.98 -5.75 -6.06
N ASP A 46 -3.08 -4.44 -5.87
CA ASP A 46 -3.78 -3.54 -6.79
C ASP A 46 -3.12 -3.54 -8.18
N CYS A 47 -1.79 -3.47 -8.24
CA CYS A 47 -1.03 -3.50 -9.49
C CYS A 47 -1.24 -4.82 -10.24
N ALA A 48 -1.20 -5.95 -9.52
CA ALA A 48 -1.49 -7.26 -10.08
C ALA A 48 -2.94 -7.37 -10.60
N SER A 49 -3.90 -6.78 -9.87
CA SER A 49 -5.32 -6.78 -10.25
C SER A 49 -5.55 -5.96 -11.53
N LEU A 50 -4.98 -4.75 -11.62
CA LEU A 50 -5.04 -3.93 -12.83
C LEU A 50 -4.34 -4.61 -14.01
N HIS A 51 -3.18 -5.20 -13.79
CA HIS A 51 -2.46 -5.94 -14.83
C HIS A 51 -3.29 -7.11 -15.35
N GLY A 52 -3.86 -7.93 -14.46
CA GLY A 52 -4.72 -9.05 -14.83
C GLY A 52 -5.98 -8.60 -15.57
N ALA A 53 -6.59 -7.49 -15.14
CA ALA A 53 -7.73 -6.88 -15.80
C ALA A 53 -7.42 -6.45 -17.24
N MET A 54 -6.30 -5.75 -17.46
CA MET A 54 -5.86 -5.34 -18.79
C MET A 54 -5.55 -6.53 -19.69
N ALA A 55 -4.84 -7.55 -19.17
CA ALA A 55 -4.52 -8.75 -19.93
C ALA A 55 -5.79 -9.51 -20.35
N PHE A 56 -6.75 -9.67 -19.42
CA PHE A 56 -8.01 -10.35 -19.69
C PHE A 56 -8.84 -9.63 -20.75
N VAL A 57 -9.00 -8.31 -20.60
CA VAL A 57 -9.82 -7.50 -21.50
C VAL A 57 -9.18 -7.35 -22.88
N ARG A 58 -7.85 -7.33 -22.98
CA ARG A 58 -7.13 -7.36 -24.26
C ARG A 58 -7.50 -8.58 -25.11
N ASP A 59 -7.58 -9.75 -24.49
CA ASP A 59 -7.81 -11.02 -25.19
C ASP A 59 -9.32 -11.26 -25.49
N GLN A 60 -10.21 -10.41 -24.98
CA GLN A 60 -11.65 -10.49 -25.21
C GLN A 60 -12.22 -9.21 -25.85
N PRO A 61 -12.64 -9.27 -27.13
CA PRO A 61 -13.27 -8.12 -27.79
C PRO A 61 -14.61 -7.77 -27.13
N ASN A 62 -14.87 -6.48 -26.91
CA ASN A 62 -16.09 -5.95 -26.27
C ASN A 62 -16.30 -6.40 -24.82
N ALA A 63 -15.23 -6.79 -24.12
CA ALA A 63 -15.27 -7.09 -22.69
C ALA A 63 -14.93 -5.85 -21.85
N TYR A 64 -15.46 -5.85 -20.63
CA TYR A 64 -15.03 -4.92 -19.58
C TYR A 64 -14.84 -5.68 -18.26
N ILE A 65 -13.99 -5.14 -17.42
CA ILE A 65 -13.81 -5.60 -16.05
C ILE A 65 -13.67 -4.39 -15.13
N GLU A 66 -14.21 -4.52 -13.93
CA GLU A 66 -14.15 -3.50 -12.90
C GLU A 66 -13.25 -3.99 -11.78
N VAL A 67 -12.30 -3.15 -11.39
CA VAL A 67 -11.37 -3.40 -10.30
C VAL A 67 -11.43 -2.24 -9.32
N ALA A 68 -11.28 -2.53 -8.04
CA ALA A 68 -11.09 -1.51 -7.02
C ALA A 68 -9.59 -1.41 -6.71
N ILE A 69 -9.08 -0.19 -6.65
CA ILE A 69 -7.71 0.10 -6.23
C ILE A 69 -7.73 0.97 -4.97
N SER A 70 -6.83 0.67 -4.04
CA SER A 70 -6.70 1.36 -2.76
C SER A 70 -5.87 2.65 -2.84
N SER A 71 -5.07 2.80 -3.90
CA SER A 71 -4.15 3.91 -4.10
C SER A 71 -4.27 4.51 -5.50
N ASP A 72 -3.92 5.79 -5.64
CA ASP A 72 -3.78 6.44 -6.94
C ASP A 72 -2.74 5.71 -7.81
N ALA A 73 -3.01 5.64 -9.10
CA ALA A 73 -2.13 4.97 -10.07
C ALA A 73 -1.91 5.83 -11.31
N ASN A 74 -0.71 5.76 -11.87
CA ASN A 74 -0.35 6.38 -13.13
C ASN A 74 0.08 5.29 -14.11
N LEU A 75 -0.64 5.19 -15.22
CA LEU A 75 -0.37 4.25 -16.29
C LEU A 75 0.36 4.99 -17.40
N GLY A 76 1.48 4.43 -17.86
CA GLY A 76 2.16 4.93 -19.05
C GLY A 76 3.22 3.96 -19.55
N ALA A 77 3.39 3.89 -20.87
CA ALA A 77 4.44 3.13 -21.56
C ALA A 77 4.72 1.74 -20.94
N SER A 78 3.67 0.92 -20.79
CA SER A 78 3.75 -0.44 -20.21
C SER A 78 4.07 -0.53 -18.71
N ILE A 79 3.91 0.57 -17.96
CA ILE A 79 4.13 0.66 -16.51
C ILE A 79 2.84 1.10 -15.81
N ILE A 80 2.55 0.46 -14.69
CA ILE A 80 1.57 0.93 -13.69
C ILE A 80 2.37 1.39 -12.48
N ALA A 81 2.38 2.69 -12.20
CA ALA A 81 3.07 3.28 -11.06
C ALA A 81 2.06 3.66 -9.97
N MET A 82 2.32 3.23 -8.74
CA MET A 82 1.57 3.54 -7.52
C MET A 82 2.51 4.24 -6.51
N SER A 83 1.96 4.76 -5.41
CA SER A 83 2.68 5.65 -4.48
C SER A 83 3.99 5.09 -3.91
N GLY A 84 4.20 3.78 -3.86
CA GLY A 84 5.43 3.13 -3.39
C GLY A 84 5.79 1.85 -4.13
N TYR A 85 5.12 1.55 -5.25
CA TYR A 85 5.31 0.33 -6.02
C TYR A 85 5.06 0.57 -7.51
N TYR A 86 5.71 -0.19 -8.38
CA TYR A 86 5.40 -0.21 -9.80
C TYR A 86 5.44 -1.63 -10.34
N CYS A 87 4.59 -1.91 -11.33
CA CYS A 87 4.64 -3.15 -12.10
C CYS A 87 4.64 -2.87 -13.59
N TYR A 88 5.34 -3.74 -14.33
CA TYR A 88 5.30 -3.76 -15.78
C TYR A 88 4.13 -4.61 -16.26
N PHE A 89 3.49 -4.19 -17.33
CA PHE A 89 2.50 -4.99 -18.05
C PHE A 89 2.89 -5.11 -19.52
N TYR A 90 2.57 -6.25 -20.14
CA TYR A 90 2.74 -6.43 -21.58
C TYR A 90 1.41 -6.18 -22.27
N GLY A 91 1.33 -5.13 -23.09
CA GLY A 91 0.08 -4.77 -23.77
C GLY A 91 0.18 -3.53 -24.64
N PRO A 92 -0.96 -3.05 -25.18
CA PRO A 92 -1.03 -1.78 -25.87
C PRO A 92 -0.63 -0.64 -24.92
N ASP A 93 -0.03 0.43 -25.46
CA ASP A 93 0.32 1.60 -24.67
C ASP A 93 -0.95 2.27 -24.14
N VAL A 94 -1.15 2.17 -22.82
CA VAL A 94 -2.20 2.86 -22.10
C VAL A 94 -1.58 4.00 -21.31
N ASN A 95 -2.13 5.20 -21.49
CA ASN A 95 -1.79 6.37 -20.69
C ASN A 95 -3.05 6.83 -19.94
N ALA A 96 -3.03 6.72 -18.61
CA ALA A 96 -4.17 7.11 -17.77
C ALA A 96 -3.69 7.48 -16.37
N ARG A 97 -4.34 8.47 -15.76
CA ARG A 97 -4.17 8.79 -14.34
C ARG A 97 -5.44 8.35 -13.61
N LEU A 98 -5.29 7.44 -12.66
CA LEU A 98 -6.36 6.84 -11.89
C LEU A 98 -6.32 7.33 -10.46
N VAL A 99 -7.50 7.63 -9.92
CA VAL A 99 -7.71 7.93 -8.51
C VAL A 99 -8.08 6.65 -7.78
N ALA A 100 -7.68 6.52 -6.51
CA ALA A 100 -8.13 5.47 -5.61
C ALA A 100 -9.67 5.30 -5.67
N GLY A 101 -10.14 4.06 -5.77
CA GLY A 101 -11.55 3.74 -5.94
C GLY A 101 -11.79 2.74 -7.07
N LYS A 102 -12.94 2.86 -7.72
CA LYS A 102 -13.34 1.94 -8.78
C LYS A 102 -12.76 2.38 -10.13
N VAL A 103 -12.20 1.41 -10.84
CA VAL A 103 -11.59 1.57 -12.15
C VAL A 103 -12.20 0.54 -13.09
N ARG A 104 -12.54 0.97 -14.29
CA ARG A 104 -13.01 0.11 -15.37
C ARG A 104 -11.94 0.00 -16.43
N VAL A 105 -11.69 -1.23 -16.85
CA VAL A 105 -10.89 -1.56 -18.03
C VAL A 105 -11.83 -2.10 -19.08
N VAL A 106 -11.82 -1.55 -20.28
CA VAL A 106 -12.70 -1.95 -21.38
C VAL A 106 -11.92 -2.08 -22.69
N ASN A 107 -12.32 -3.06 -23.51
CA ASN A 107 -11.80 -3.23 -24.87
C ASN A 107 -12.89 -2.85 -25.86
N GLU A 108 -12.75 -1.66 -26.44
CA GLU A 108 -13.65 -1.15 -27.46
C GLU A 108 -12.98 -1.33 -28.82
N ASN A 109 -13.42 -2.35 -29.57
CA ASN A 109 -12.95 -2.61 -30.93
C ASN A 109 -11.42 -2.77 -31.06
N GLY A 110 -10.78 -3.42 -30.09
CA GLY A 110 -9.33 -3.64 -30.06
C GLY A 110 -8.54 -2.54 -29.37
N VAL A 111 -9.20 -1.47 -28.90
CA VAL A 111 -8.57 -0.41 -28.11
C VAL A 111 -8.89 -0.64 -26.63
N VAL A 112 -7.85 -0.88 -25.82
CA VAL A 112 -7.99 -1.00 -24.37
C VAL A 112 -7.99 0.39 -23.75
N THR A 113 -9.04 0.76 -23.05
CA THR A 113 -9.14 2.00 -22.28
C THR A 113 -9.28 1.69 -20.79
N VAL A 114 -8.69 2.55 -19.96
CA VAL A 114 -8.67 2.41 -18.50
C VAL A 114 -9.06 3.74 -17.88
N GLY A 115 -10.01 3.74 -16.96
CA GLY A 115 -10.48 4.97 -16.33
C GLY A 115 -11.30 4.75 -15.06
N ASN A 116 -11.40 5.80 -14.24
CA ASN A 116 -12.32 5.84 -13.11
C ASN A 116 -13.78 5.93 -13.59
N PHE A 117 -14.72 5.37 -12.82
CA PHE A 117 -16.15 5.39 -13.11
C PHE A 117 -17.01 5.56 -11.85
#